data_AF-A0AAE7TGJ6-F1
#
_entry.id   AF-A0AAE7TGJ6-F1
#
_cell.length_a   1.000
_cell.length_b   1.000
_cell.length_c   1.000
_cell.angle_alpha   90.00
_cell.angle_beta   90.00
_cell.angle_gamma   90.00
#
_symmetry.space_group_name_H-M   'P 1'
#
loop_
_entity.id
_entity.type
_entity.pdbx_description
1 polymer ?
#
loop_
_entity_poly.entity_id
_entity_poly.type
_entity_poly.pdbx_seq_one_letter_code
_entity_poly.pdbx_strand_id
1 'polypeptide(L)'
;MAGVIRKHPGLALLAKAAMLAAFVGLGAGISSAQPLVARTDQQQRDALPSSATKHAATMAAATPAISDVKPARRAAATGPYYVDFRARTAATYGHAFVWYGKTGEKQVEVAGLAPAGDEVPYILGHIVFVPSETGATYGDLDEQYLTASYRVYLSEADAKKVFAYIKRQQETSPLWNAATANCTAFIGRIATFMGLNAPFHLLKPEEYVNKLRELNGGRKTVQLEPGRG
;
A
#
# COMPACT_ATOMS: atom_id res chain seq x y z
N MET A 1 79.75 17.57 31.15
CA MET A 1 78.80 18.71 31.06
C MET A 1 77.65 18.25 30.17
N ALA A 2 76.65 17.54 30.73
CA ALA A 2 75.34 18.09 31.13
C ALA A 2 74.49 18.52 29.91
N GLY A 3 73.26 18.05 29.64
CA GLY A 3 72.32 17.12 30.29
C GLY A 3 71.49 16.42 29.18
N VAL A 4 71.02 15.18 29.34
CA VAL A 4 69.99 14.63 30.23
C VAL A 4 68.53 14.97 29.81
N ILE A 5 67.92 13.98 29.14
CA ILE A 5 66.60 13.33 29.36
C ILE A 5 65.35 14.24 29.46
N ARG A 6 64.36 14.04 28.57
CA ARG A 6 63.08 13.31 28.86
C ARG A 6 62.08 13.33 27.70
N LYS A 7 61.83 12.14 27.14
CA LYS A 7 60.50 11.72 26.68
C LYS A 7 59.58 11.66 27.90
N HIS A 8 58.33 12.11 27.78
CA HIS A 8 57.21 11.44 28.42
C HIS A 8 55.93 11.51 27.56
N PRO A 9 55.22 10.38 27.42
CA PRO A 9 53.88 10.28 26.86
C PRO A 9 52.81 10.45 27.95
N GLY A 10 51.55 10.64 27.52
CA GLY A 10 50.38 10.20 28.28
C GLY A 10 49.56 11.30 28.97
N LEU A 11 48.25 11.27 28.67
CA LEU A 11 47.06 11.36 29.54
C LEU A 11 45.92 11.89 28.64
N ALA A 12 45.03 11.05 28.10
CA ALA A 12 43.96 10.35 28.80
C ALA A 12 43.13 11.27 29.73
N LEU A 13 41.82 11.25 29.46
CA LEU A 13 40.69 11.63 30.32
C LEU A 13 40.16 13.07 30.24
N LEU A 14 38.93 13.19 29.74
CA LEU A 14 37.79 14.01 30.22
C LEU A 14 36.65 13.84 29.19
N ALA A 15 35.84 12.77 29.20
CA ALA A 15 34.76 12.46 30.12
C ALA A 15 33.65 13.53 30.22
N LYS A 16 32.51 13.19 29.60
CA LYS A 16 31.11 13.45 30.00
C LYS A 16 30.44 14.78 29.64
N ALA A 17 29.43 14.69 28.79
CA ALA A 17 28.05 15.10 29.12
C ALA A 17 27.06 14.34 28.22
N ALA A 18 26.58 13.18 28.68
CA ALA A 18 25.38 12.55 28.16
C ALA A 18 24.21 13.02 29.04
N MET A 19 23.32 13.84 28.47
CA MET A 19 22.05 14.20 29.10
C MET A 19 21.09 13.01 28.98
N LEU A 20 20.97 12.26 30.07
CA LEU A 20 19.94 11.24 30.26
C LEU A 20 18.71 11.93 30.86
N ALA A 21 17.68 12.20 30.06
CA ALA A 21 16.39 12.63 30.59
C ALA A 21 15.58 11.39 30.97
N ALA A 22 15.54 11.08 32.26
CA ALA A 22 14.65 10.08 32.83
C ALA A 22 13.26 10.72 33.04
N PHE A 23 12.24 10.19 32.35
CA PHE A 23 10.84 10.40 32.72
C PHE A 23 10.27 9.07 33.22
N VAL A 24 10.08 9.00 34.53
CA VAL A 24 9.20 8.07 35.24
C VAL A 24 8.33 8.99 36.10
N GLY A 25 7.00 9.00 36.08
CA GLY A 25 5.95 8.27 35.39
C GLY A 25 4.63 8.70 36.04
N LEU A 26 3.48 8.49 35.39
CA LEU A 26 2.24 8.17 36.10
C LEU A 26 1.24 7.56 35.11
N GLY A 27 0.82 6.34 35.40
CA GLY A 27 -0.18 5.64 34.63
C GLY A 27 -1.55 6.25 34.80
N ALA A 28 -2.26 6.38 33.68
CA ALA A 28 -3.71 6.33 33.62
C ALA A 28 -4.05 5.60 32.32
N GLY A 29 -4.33 4.31 32.42
CA GLY A 29 -4.89 3.53 31.33
C GLY A 29 -6.31 4.01 31.06
N ILE A 30 -6.56 4.55 29.87
CA ILE A 30 -7.90 4.70 29.31
C ILE A 30 -8.02 3.78 28.11
N SER A 31 -8.20 2.50 28.41
CA SER A 31 -8.81 1.54 27.50
C SER A 31 -10.32 1.74 27.62
N SER A 32 -10.94 2.50 26.72
CA SER A 32 -12.39 2.47 26.57
C SER A 32 -12.74 1.49 25.47
N ALA A 33 -13.02 0.26 25.90
CA ALA A 33 -13.75 -0.74 25.15
C ALA A 33 -15.15 -0.20 24.85
N GLN A 34 -15.57 -0.21 23.59
CA GLN A 34 -16.99 -0.07 23.25
C GLN A 34 -17.67 -1.44 23.37
N PRO A 35 -18.90 -1.51 23.90
CA PRO A 35 -19.53 -2.77 24.26
C PRO A 35 -19.97 -3.55 23.03
N LEU A 36 -19.54 -4.82 23.02
CA LEU A 36 -20.10 -5.90 22.23
C LEU A 36 -21.55 -6.13 22.71
N VAL A 37 -22.53 -5.64 21.96
CA VAL A 37 -23.94 -6.03 22.19
C VAL A 37 -24.12 -7.43 21.61
N ALA A 38 -23.94 -8.42 22.46
CA ALA A 38 -24.52 -9.74 22.28
C ALA A 38 -26.05 -9.60 22.37
N ARG A 39 -26.76 -9.92 21.30
CA ARG A 39 -28.19 -10.25 21.37
C ARG A 39 -28.31 -11.75 21.11
N THR A 40 -28.37 -12.50 22.19
CA THR A 40 -28.75 -13.91 22.21
C THR A 40 -30.24 -14.05 21.87
N ASP A 41 -30.49 -15.02 20.98
CA ASP A 41 -31.61 -15.97 20.90
C ASP A 41 -33.03 -15.51 21.23
N GLN A 42 -33.98 -15.79 20.31
CA GLN A 42 -34.90 -16.94 20.44
C GLN A 42 -36.02 -16.88 19.37
N GLN A 43 -36.55 -18.07 19.03
CA GLN A 43 -37.66 -18.42 18.12
C GLN A 43 -37.29 -18.59 16.64
N GLN A 44 -37.51 -19.74 15.99
CA GLN A 44 -38.39 -20.86 16.31
C GLN A 44 -37.92 -22.12 15.55
N ARG A 45 -37.68 -23.19 16.29
CA ARG A 45 -37.71 -24.56 15.77
C ARG A 45 -39.17 -24.96 15.69
N ASP A 46 -39.65 -25.29 14.50
CA ASP A 46 -40.86 -26.10 14.33
C ASP A 46 -40.63 -27.19 13.27
N ALA A 47 -40.72 -28.42 13.77
CA ALA A 47 -41.29 -29.63 13.18
C ALA A 47 -41.01 -30.00 11.70
N LEU A 48 -40.29 -31.12 11.54
CA LEU A 48 -40.49 -32.10 10.46
C LEU A 48 -41.89 -32.75 10.58
N PRO A 49 -42.44 -33.29 9.49
CA PRO A 49 -42.29 -34.74 9.33
C PRO A 49 -41.92 -35.20 7.91
N SER A 50 -41.24 -36.35 7.90
CA SER A 50 -40.96 -37.22 6.77
C SER A 50 -42.24 -37.78 6.15
N SER A 51 -42.22 -38.00 4.83
CA SER A 51 -42.97 -39.11 4.20
C SER A 51 -42.26 -39.55 2.92
N ALA A 52 -41.80 -40.79 2.94
CA ALA A 52 -41.33 -41.53 1.78
C ALA A 52 -42.50 -42.00 0.91
N THR A 53 -42.30 -42.16 -0.40
CA THR A 53 -42.41 -43.46 -1.12
C THR A 53 -42.33 -43.29 -2.65
N LYS A 54 -41.27 -43.90 -3.21
CA LYS A 54 -41.12 -44.69 -4.45
C LYS A 54 -42.02 -44.43 -5.67
N HIS A 55 -41.35 -44.32 -6.83
CA HIS A 55 -41.36 -45.21 -8.02
C HIS A 55 -40.64 -44.47 -9.16
N ALA A 56 -40.03 -45.03 -10.20
CA ALA A 56 -39.49 -46.33 -10.58
C ALA A 56 -38.62 -46.06 -11.83
N ALA A 57 -37.73 -46.97 -12.17
CA ALA A 57 -36.70 -46.86 -13.20
C ALA A 57 -37.21 -46.57 -14.62
N THR A 58 -36.34 -45.98 -15.45
CA THR A 58 -36.14 -46.43 -16.85
C THR A 58 -34.71 -46.08 -17.29
N MET A 59 -34.00 -47.09 -17.77
CA MET A 59 -32.68 -46.98 -18.39
C MET A 59 -32.81 -46.49 -19.85
N ALA A 60 -31.88 -45.65 -20.29
CA ALA A 60 -31.50 -45.56 -21.70
C ALA A 60 -30.02 -45.15 -21.80
N ALA A 61 -29.24 -45.97 -22.50
CA ALA A 61 -27.83 -45.72 -22.83
C ALA A 61 -27.72 -44.88 -24.11
N ALA A 62 -26.78 -43.94 -24.16
CA ALA A 62 -26.11 -43.53 -25.41
C ALA A 62 -24.89 -42.62 -25.19
N THR A 63 -23.76 -43.04 -25.79
CA THR A 63 -22.58 -42.30 -26.31
C THR A 63 -21.60 -41.59 -25.37
N PRO A 64 -20.27 -41.83 -25.52
CA PRO A 64 -19.25 -40.99 -24.92
C PRO A 64 -19.10 -39.71 -25.75
N ALA A 65 -19.39 -38.55 -25.14
CA ALA A 65 -19.03 -37.27 -25.72
C ALA A 65 -17.50 -37.10 -25.65
N ILE A 66 -16.86 -37.03 -26.81
CA ILE A 66 -15.48 -36.54 -26.92
C ILE A 66 -15.54 -35.06 -26.58
N SER A 67 -15.11 -34.72 -25.37
CA SER A 67 -14.94 -33.32 -24.96
C SER A 67 -13.78 -32.72 -25.74
N ASP A 68 -14.09 -31.97 -26.79
CA ASP A 68 -13.16 -31.01 -27.40
C ASP A 68 -12.75 -29.99 -26.32
N VAL A 69 -11.60 -30.24 -25.70
CA VAL A 69 -10.97 -29.28 -24.80
C VAL A 69 -10.46 -28.11 -25.64
N LYS A 70 -11.32 -27.11 -25.81
CA LYS A 70 -10.92 -25.77 -26.22
C LYS A 70 -9.73 -25.36 -25.35
N PRO A 71 -8.59 -24.91 -25.90
CA PRO A 71 -7.48 -24.45 -25.08
C PRO A 71 -8.01 -23.31 -24.21
N ALA A 72 -8.09 -23.55 -22.90
CA ALA A 72 -8.28 -22.49 -21.94
C ALA A 72 -7.12 -21.53 -22.17
N ARG A 73 -7.43 -20.36 -22.73
CA ARG A 73 -6.49 -19.23 -22.83
C ARG A 73 -5.91 -19.09 -21.43
N ARG A 74 -4.63 -19.47 -21.25
CA ARG A 74 -3.94 -19.33 -19.96
C ARG A 74 -4.18 -17.89 -19.54
N ALA A 75 -5.06 -17.70 -18.56
CA ALA A 75 -5.12 -16.44 -17.84
C ALA A 75 -3.69 -16.25 -17.35
N ALA A 76 -3.01 -15.21 -17.86
CA ALA A 76 -1.69 -14.87 -17.38
C ALA A 76 -1.77 -14.90 -15.86
N ALA A 77 -1.05 -15.83 -15.22
CA ALA A 77 -1.21 -16.09 -13.80
C ALA A 77 -1.06 -14.75 -13.08
N THR A 78 -2.17 -14.22 -12.58
CA THR A 78 -2.17 -13.00 -11.78
C THR A 78 -1.36 -13.36 -10.55
N GLY A 79 -0.12 -12.88 -10.49
CA GLY A 79 0.75 -13.18 -9.36
C GLY A 79 0.09 -12.76 -8.05
N PRO A 80 0.42 -13.42 -6.93
CA PRO A 80 -0.34 -13.27 -5.69
C PRO A 80 -0.23 -11.87 -5.09
N TYR A 81 0.69 -11.02 -5.55
CA TYR A 81 0.91 -9.67 -5.02
C TYR A 81 0.40 -8.60 -5.98
N TYR A 82 0.14 -7.41 -5.46
CA TYR A 82 -0.33 -6.29 -6.26
C TYR A 82 0.22 -4.95 -5.78
N VAL A 83 0.20 -3.99 -6.71
CA VAL A 83 0.20 -2.55 -6.44
C VAL A 83 -1.03 -1.98 -7.14
N ASP A 84 -1.83 -1.22 -6.40
CA ASP A 84 -3.05 -0.58 -6.85
C ASP A 84 -2.86 0.93 -6.79
N PHE A 85 -2.73 1.55 -7.96
CA PHE A 85 -2.64 2.99 -8.10
C PHE A 85 -4.02 3.60 -7.94
N ARG A 86 -4.21 4.44 -6.93
CA ARG A 86 -5.51 4.93 -6.51
C ARG A 86 -5.53 6.45 -6.47
N ALA A 87 -6.72 7.00 -6.70
CA ALA A 87 -7.01 8.40 -6.47
C ALA A 87 -8.31 8.54 -5.70
N ARG A 88 -8.40 9.59 -4.89
CA ARG A 88 -9.60 9.94 -4.12
C ARG A 88 -9.89 11.44 -4.15
N THR A 89 -11.09 11.80 -3.71
CA THR A 89 -11.40 13.18 -3.32
C THR A 89 -10.57 13.62 -2.11
N ALA A 90 -9.92 14.78 -2.19
CA ALA A 90 -9.10 15.37 -1.13
C ALA A 90 -8.81 16.85 -1.42
N ALA A 91 -8.88 17.73 -0.41
CA ALA A 91 -8.55 19.14 -0.56
C ALA A 91 -9.13 19.75 -1.86
N THR A 92 -8.37 20.57 -2.60
CA THR A 92 -8.88 21.23 -3.81
C THR A 92 -8.79 20.40 -5.09
N TYR A 93 -7.90 19.39 -5.17
CA TYR A 93 -7.65 18.65 -6.43
C TYR A 93 -7.65 17.13 -6.33
N GLY A 94 -7.70 16.55 -5.13
CA GLY A 94 -7.63 15.10 -4.90
C GLY A 94 -6.32 14.64 -4.26
N HIS A 95 -6.23 13.34 -3.99
CA HIS A 95 -5.00 12.69 -3.54
C HIS A 95 -4.75 11.41 -4.33
N ALA A 96 -3.49 11.14 -4.69
CA ALA A 96 -3.06 9.92 -5.38
C ALA A 96 -2.12 9.10 -4.49
N PHE A 97 -2.33 7.80 -4.40
CA PHE A 97 -1.58 6.91 -3.52
C PHE A 97 -1.56 5.50 -4.10
N VAL A 98 -0.79 4.60 -3.49
CA VAL A 98 -0.83 3.18 -3.80
C VAL A 98 -1.28 2.37 -2.60
N TRP A 99 -2.10 1.36 -2.85
CA TRP A 99 -2.18 0.19 -1.97
C TRP A 99 -1.28 -0.90 -2.51
N TYR A 100 -0.62 -1.64 -1.64
CA TYR A 100 0.15 -2.80 -2.05
C TYR A 100 0.13 -3.88 -0.99
N GLY A 101 0.29 -5.12 -1.43
CA GLY A 101 0.23 -6.29 -0.55
C GLY A 101 -0.07 -7.56 -1.31
N LYS A 102 -0.56 -8.56 -0.57
CA LYS A 102 -0.93 -9.87 -1.11
C LYS A 102 -2.44 -9.96 -1.34
N THR A 103 -2.83 -10.55 -2.44
CA THR A 103 -4.23 -10.80 -2.80
C THR A 103 -4.85 -11.76 -1.79
N GLY A 104 -6.04 -11.43 -1.30
CA GLY A 104 -6.77 -12.23 -0.32
C GLY A 104 -6.43 -11.91 1.14
N GLU A 105 -5.38 -11.11 1.40
CA GLU A 105 -5.11 -10.58 2.74
C GLU A 105 -5.92 -9.30 2.97
N LYS A 106 -6.49 -9.15 4.17
CA LYS A 106 -7.26 -7.96 4.55
C LYS A 106 -6.36 -6.75 4.83
N GLN A 107 -5.14 -7.01 5.29
CA GLN A 107 -4.17 -5.96 5.57
C GLN A 107 -3.55 -5.48 4.26
N VAL A 108 -3.53 -4.15 4.10
CA VAL A 108 -2.95 -3.48 2.96
C VAL A 108 -1.96 -2.45 3.45
N GLU A 109 -0.83 -2.34 2.78
CA GLU A 109 0.11 -1.25 3.01
C GLU A 109 -0.27 -0.09 2.10
N VAL A 110 -0.14 1.13 2.61
CA VAL A 110 -0.42 2.35 1.87
C VAL A 110 0.84 3.17 1.73
N ALA A 111 1.09 3.69 0.54
CA ALA A 111 2.14 4.68 0.31
C ALA A 111 1.62 5.82 -0.56
N GLY A 112 1.85 7.04 -0.10
CA GLY A 112 1.51 8.28 -0.81
C GLY A 112 2.55 9.35 -0.51
N LEU A 113 2.29 10.58 -0.96
CA LEU A 113 3.07 11.74 -0.56
C LEU A 113 2.14 12.93 -0.38
N ALA A 114 1.98 13.36 0.87
CA ALA A 114 1.13 14.47 1.28
C ALA A 114 1.95 15.44 2.16
N PRO A 115 1.56 16.72 2.27
CA PRO A 115 2.12 17.58 3.31
C PRO A 115 1.79 17.00 4.68
N ALA A 116 2.71 17.11 5.65
CA ALA A 116 2.45 16.71 7.02
C ALA A 116 1.59 17.77 7.71
N GLY A 117 0.44 17.36 8.26
CA GLY A 117 -0.58 18.25 8.83
C GLY A 117 -1.65 18.71 7.83
N ASP A 118 -2.49 19.66 8.27
CA ASP A 118 -3.73 20.03 7.57
C ASP A 118 -3.57 21.23 6.60
N GLU A 119 -4.43 22.25 6.69
CA GLU A 119 -4.55 23.29 5.66
C GLU A 119 -3.31 24.18 5.55
N VAL A 120 -2.66 24.52 6.67
CA VAL A 120 -1.53 25.47 6.66
C VAL A 120 -0.32 24.92 5.89
N PRO A 121 0.20 23.71 6.20
CA PRO A 121 1.25 23.08 5.38
C PRO A 121 0.85 22.89 3.92
N TYR A 122 -0.42 22.55 3.66
CA TYR A 122 -0.93 22.41 2.30
C TYR A 122 -0.84 23.72 1.50
N ILE A 123 -1.27 24.85 2.07
CA ILE A 123 -1.18 26.15 1.41
C ILE A 123 0.29 26.55 1.21
N LEU A 124 1.12 26.45 2.25
CA LEU A 124 2.53 26.83 2.17
C LEU A 124 3.32 26.01 1.16
N GLY A 125 3.02 24.72 1.04
CA GLY A 125 3.70 23.82 0.12
C GLY A 125 3.46 24.10 -1.37
N HIS A 126 2.59 25.06 -1.72
CA HIS A 126 2.49 25.58 -3.08
C HIS A 126 3.59 26.60 -3.42
N ILE A 127 4.24 27.18 -2.41
CA ILE A 127 5.25 28.24 -2.58
C ILE A 127 6.63 27.73 -2.17
N VAL A 128 6.71 26.98 -1.05
CA VAL A 128 7.96 26.46 -0.49
C VAL A 128 7.89 24.93 -0.32
N PHE A 129 8.99 24.30 0.07
CA PHE A 129 8.95 22.92 0.54
C PHE A 129 8.48 22.88 2.00
N VAL A 130 7.62 21.92 2.31
CA VAL A 130 7.13 21.64 3.67
C VAL A 130 7.41 20.18 4.04
N PRO A 131 7.44 19.80 5.33
CA PRO A 131 7.52 18.39 5.71
C PRO A 131 6.38 17.56 5.09
N SER A 132 6.66 16.28 4.83
CA SER A 132 5.68 15.37 4.23
C SER A 132 5.37 14.15 5.07
N GLU A 133 4.19 13.58 4.83
CA GLU A 133 3.80 12.24 5.26
C GLU A 133 3.73 11.31 4.05
N THR A 134 4.14 10.06 4.24
CA THR A 134 4.21 9.08 3.16
C THR A 134 3.38 7.81 3.39
N GLY A 135 2.72 7.70 4.55
CA GLY A 135 1.80 6.62 4.89
C GLY A 135 0.37 6.89 4.44
N ALA A 136 -0.58 6.19 5.05
CA ALA A 136 -2.01 6.44 4.85
C ALA A 136 -2.42 7.79 5.46
N THR A 137 -3.13 8.59 4.70
CA THR A 137 -3.83 9.80 5.16
C THR A 137 -5.33 9.52 5.31
N TYR A 138 -6.05 10.45 5.94
CA TYR A 138 -7.51 10.34 6.09
C TYR A 138 -8.19 10.10 4.74
N GLY A 139 -9.05 9.08 4.67
CA GLY A 139 -9.78 8.70 3.46
C GLY A 139 -9.05 7.73 2.52
N ASP A 140 -7.77 7.45 2.71
CA ASP A 140 -7.02 6.54 1.80
C ASP A 140 -7.42 5.06 1.95
N LEU A 141 -8.04 4.71 3.08
CA LEU A 141 -8.59 3.38 3.35
C LEU A 141 -10.10 3.26 3.06
N ASP A 142 -10.76 4.39 2.76
CA ASP A 142 -12.22 4.47 2.65
C ASP A 142 -12.66 4.47 1.18
N GLU A 143 -13.27 3.38 0.72
CA GLU A 143 -13.66 3.22 -0.68
C GLU A 143 -14.69 4.25 -1.16
N GLN A 144 -15.48 4.84 -0.24
CA GLN A 144 -16.46 5.87 -0.57
C GLN A 144 -15.85 7.15 -1.17
N TYR A 145 -14.57 7.43 -0.92
CA TYR A 145 -13.89 8.60 -1.47
C TYR A 145 -13.13 8.29 -2.77
N LEU A 146 -13.08 7.02 -3.19
CA LEU A 146 -12.29 6.58 -4.34
C LEU A 146 -12.86 7.13 -5.64
N THR A 147 -12.00 7.77 -6.43
CA THR A 147 -12.37 8.30 -7.76
C THR A 147 -11.75 7.51 -8.91
N ALA A 148 -10.59 6.88 -8.70
CA ALA A 148 -9.96 6.00 -9.68
C ALA A 148 -9.12 4.90 -9.02
N SER A 149 -8.99 3.76 -9.72
CA SER A 149 -8.10 2.66 -9.35
C SER A 149 -7.54 1.96 -10.59
N TYR A 150 -6.26 1.62 -10.53
CA TYR A 150 -5.57 0.81 -11.52
C TYR A 150 -4.65 -0.18 -10.81
N ARG A 151 -5.11 -1.42 -10.72
CA ARG A 151 -4.37 -2.51 -10.07
C ARG A 151 -3.52 -3.32 -11.04
N VAL A 152 -2.27 -3.55 -10.64
CA VAL A 152 -1.27 -4.33 -11.36
C VAL A 152 -0.71 -5.41 -10.45
N TYR A 153 -0.74 -6.65 -10.93
CA TYR A 153 -0.29 -7.84 -10.23
C TYR A 153 1.18 -8.17 -10.52
N LEU A 154 1.84 -8.77 -9.53
CA LEU A 154 3.27 -9.05 -9.47
C LEU A 154 3.53 -10.50 -9.05
N SER A 155 4.60 -11.08 -9.60
CA SER A 155 5.20 -12.29 -9.02
C SER A 155 5.74 -12.01 -7.61
N GLU A 156 5.97 -13.03 -6.80
CA GLU A 156 6.59 -12.86 -5.48
C GLU A 156 7.98 -12.22 -5.56
N ALA A 157 8.78 -12.65 -6.54
CA ALA A 157 10.12 -12.12 -6.76
C ALA A 157 10.11 -10.63 -7.11
N ASP A 158 9.18 -10.21 -7.97
CA ASP A 158 9.04 -8.80 -8.34
C ASP A 158 8.44 -7.98 -7.20
N ALA A 159 7.45 -8.53 -6.48
CA ALA A 159 6.82 -7.87 -5.35
C ALA A 159 7.83 -7.50 -4.26
N LYS A 160 8.77 -8.40 -3.93
CA LYS A 160 9.84 -8.10 -2.96
C LYS A 160 10.64 -6.86 -3.34
N LYS A 161 10.98 -6.70 -4.62
CA LYS A 161 11.76 -5.56 -5.14
C LYS A 161 10.92 -4.29 -5.18
N VAL A 162 9.69 -4.37 -5.68
CA VAL A 162 8.77 -3.23 -5.76
C VAL A 162 8.44 -2.71 -4.35
N PHE A 163 8.15 -3.59 -3.40
CA PHE A 163 7.80 -3.17 -2.04
C PHE A 163 9.01 -2.55 -1.32
N ALA A 164 10.21 -3.09 -1.51
CA ALA A 164 11.43 -2.47 -1.01
C ALA A 164 11.67 -1.07 -1.62
N TYR A 165 11.42 -0.90 -2.92
CA TYR A 165 11.47 0.40 -3.58
C TYR A 165 10.47 1.38 -2.98
N ILE A 166 9.23 0.95 -2.75
CA ILE A 166 8.18 1.79 -2.14
C ILE A 166 8.60 2.23 -0.73
N LYS A 167 9.05 1.31 0.12
CA LYS A 167 9.52 1.65 1.48
C LYS A 167 10.69 2.63 1.45
N ARG A 168 11.70 2.40 0.59
CA ARG A 168 12.81 3.34 0.40
C ARG A 168 12.31 4.72 -0.04
N GLN A 169 11.31 4.76 -0.93
CA GLN A 169 10.75 6.02 -1.40
C GLN A 169 9.97 6.76 -0.31
N GLN A 170 9.27 6.04 0.58
CA GLN A 170 8.66 6.62 1.78
C GLN A 170 9.70 7.24 2.73
N GLU A 171 10.82 6.54 2.95
CA GLU A 171 11.91 6.99 3.83
C GLU A 171 12.70 8.18 3.25
N THR A 172 12.81 8.26 1.93
CA THR A 172 13.65 9.26 1.23
C THR A 172 12.85 10.44 0.66
N SER A 173 11.56 10.53 0.97
CA SER A 173 10.70 11.67 0.60
C SER A 173 10.29 12.44 1.87
N PRO A 174 11.17 13.23 2.49
CA PRO A 174 10.85 13.99 3.72
C PRO A 174 10.12 15.31 3.46
N LEU A 175 10.05 15.74 2.20
CA LEU A 175 9.50 17.04 1.81
C LEU A 175 8.41 16.91 0.75
N TRP A 176 7.42 17.78 0.86
CA TRP A 176 6.33 17.97 -0.09
C TRP A 176 6.39 19.34 -0.74
N ASN A 177 6.05 19.40 -2.02
CA ASN A 177 5.78 20.63 -2.75
C ASN A 177 4.77 20.34 -3.87
N ALA A 178 3.74 21.18 -3.97
CA ALA A 178 2.61 20.96 -4.88
C ALA A 178 3.01 20.80 -6.36
N ALA A 179 4.07 21.49 -6.80
CA ALA A 179 4.47 21.52 -8.20
C ALA A 179 5.53 20.46 -8.58
N THR A 180 6.32 19.99 -7.62
CA THR A 180 7.54 19.20 -7.92
C THR A 180 7.63 17.88 -7.15
N ALA A 181 7.23 17.87 -5.88
CA ALA A 181 7.33 16.73 -4.99
C ALA A 181 5.96 16.44 -4.37
N ASN A 182 5.08 15.86 -5.18
CA ASN A 182 3.67 15.66 -4.84
C ASN A 182 3.23 14.19 -5.03
N CYS A 183 1.97 13.92 -4.72
CA CYS A 183 1.38 12.58 -4.71
C CYS A 183 1.47 11.83 -6.06
N THR A 184 1.18 12.51 -7.17
CA THR A 184 1.24 11.97 -8.54
C THR A 184 2.68 11.74 -9.00
N ALA A 185 3.62 12.62 -8.66
CA ALA A 185 5.04 12.42 -8.89
C ALA A 185 5.58 11.20 -8.13
N PHE A 186 5.12 11.01 -6.89
CA PHE A 186 5.47 9.87 -6.04
C PHE A 186 5.00 8.56 -6.67
N ILE A 187 3.71 8.40 -6.96
CA ILE A 187 3.20 7.16 -7.55
C ILE A 187 3.73 6.93 -8.98
N GLY A 188 4.06 8.00 -9.72
CA GLY A 188 4.69 7.91 -11.03
C GLY A 188 6.07 7.28 -11.00
N ARG A 189 6.86 7.55 -9.96
CA ARG A 189 8.17 6.90 -9.76
C ARG A 189 8.01 5.40 -9.46
N ILE A 190 7.01 5.01 -8.67
CA ILE A 190 6.66 3.60 -8.45
C ILE A 190 6.26 2.93 -9.77
N ALA A 191 5.35 3.55 -10.53
CA ALA A 191 4.92 3.06 -11.83
C ALA A 191 6.09 2.85 -12.79
N THR A 192 6.98 3.84 -12.88
CA THR A 192 8.19 3.78 -13.73
C THR A 192 9.13 2.66 -13.28
N PHE A 193 9.35 2.49 -11.97
CA PHE A 193 10.14 1.38 -11.44
C PHE A 193 9.54 0.03 -11.81
N MET A 194 8.21 -0.09 -11.78
CA MET A 194 7.47 -1.27 -12.24
C MET A 194 7.51 -1.50 -13.76
N GLY A 195 8.12 -0.59 -14.53
CA GLY A 195 8.16 -0.66 -15.99
C GLY A 195 6.87 -0.20 -16.68
N LEU A 196 6.05 0.59 -15.99
CA LEU A 196 4.86 1.23 -16.57
C LEU A 196 5.22 2.62 -17.12
N ASN A 197 4.51 3.03 -18.17
CA ASN A 197 4.57 4.40 -18.68
C ASN A 197 3.78 5.33 -17.75
N ALA A 198 4.45 6.29 -17.12
CA ALA A 198 3.83 7.25 -16.20
C ALA A 198 3.42 8.55 -16.93
N PRO A 199 2.22 9.10 -16.66
CA PRO A 199 1.83 10.43 -17.14
C PRO A 199 2.68 11.55 -16.52
N PHE A 200 2.53 12.76 -17.08
CA PHE A 200 3.06 13.98 -16.46
C PHE A 200 2.42 14.21 -15.09
N HIS A 201 3.22 14.57 -14.08
CA HIS A 201 2.81 14.54 -12.67
C HIS A 201 1.95 15.72 -12.23
N LEU A 202 1.70 16.74 -13.05
CA LEU A 202 0.81 17.86 -12.69
C LEU A 202 -0.66 17.63 -13.08
N LEU A 203 -1.00 16.44 -13.58
CA LEU A 203 -2.41 16.06 -13.75
C LEU A 203 -3.09 15.93 -12.40
N LYS A 204 -4.40 16.20 -12.37
CA LYS A 204 -5.20 15.91 -11.17
C LYS A 204 -5.12 14.41 -10.86
N PRO A 205 -5.07 13.99 -9.58
CA PRO A 205 -4.97 12.59 -9.17
C PRO A 205 -5.87 11.59 -9.92
N GLU A 206 -7.17 11.88 -10.06
CA GLU A 206 -8.10 11.00 -10.79
C GLU A 206 -7.71 10.85 -12.26
N GLU A 207 -7.45 11.97 -12.93
CA GLU A 207 -7.00 12.00 -14.31
C GLU A 207 -5.66 11.28 -14.48
N TYR A 208 -4.72 11.49 -13.55
CA TYR A 208 -3.42 10.83 -13.55
C TYR A 208 -3.56 9.31 -13.52
N VAL A 209 -4.36 8.75 -12.61
CA VAL A 209 -4.53 7.29 -12.48
C VAL A 209 -5.24 6.72 -13.71
N ASN A 210 -6.26 7.41 -14.23
CA ASN A 210 -6.93 7.01 -15.47
C ASN A 210 -5.98 7.04 -16.68
N LYS A 211 -5.16 8.09 -16.81
CA LYS A 211 -4.17 8.21 -17.88
C LYS A 211 -3.05 7.19 -17.74
N LEU A 212 -2.62 6.89 -16.52
CA LEU A 212 -1.65 5.84 -16.22
C LEU A 212 -2.18 4.48 -16.73
N ARG A 213 -3.45 4.17 -16.48
CA ARG A 213 -4.08 2.96 -17.02
C ARG A 213 -4.09 2.96 -18.55
N GLU A 214 -4.49 4.06 -19.17
CA GLU A 214 -4.59 4.22 -20.63
C GLU A 214 -3.23 4.02 -21.31
N LEU A 215 -2.18 4.70 -20.84
CA LEU A 215 -0.81 4.63 -21.40
C LEU A 215 -0.19 3.22 -21.34
N ASN A 216 -0.75 2.35 -20.50
CA ASN A 216 -0.30 0.98 -20.31
C ASN A 216 -1.30 -0.05 -20.87
N GLY A 217 -2.26 0.39 -21.68
CA GLY A 217 -3.28 -0.48 -22.29
C GLY A 217 -4.14 -1.24 -21.28
N GLY A 218 -4.22 -0.74 -20.04
CA GLY A 218 -4.90 -1.40 -18.93
C GLY A 218 -4.34 -2.77 -18.54
N ARG A 219 -3.06 -3.05 -18.85
CA ARG A 219 -2.41 -4.32 -18.49
C ARG A 219 -2.52 -4.58 -16.98
N LYS A 220 -2.87 -5.80 -16.61
CA LYS A 220 -3.06 -6.17 -15.20
C LYS A 220 -1.84 -6.80 -14.57
N THR A 221 -0.76 -7.04 -15.31
CA THR A 221 0.44 -7.71 -14.80
C THR A 221 1.70 -7.00 -15.29
N VAL A 222 2.74 -7.02 -14.45
CA VAL A 222 4.09 -6.59 -14.82
C VAL A 222 5.13 -7.62 -14.41
N GLN A 223 6.22 -7.63 -15.14
CA GLN A 223 7.44 -8.38 -14.85
C GLN A 223 8.57 -7.36 -14.90
N LEU A 224 9.43 -7.34 -13.88
CA LEU A 224 10.56 -6.43 -13.89
C LEU A 224 11.63 -6.92 -14.85
N GLU A 225 12.32 -5.99 -15.51
CA GLU A 225 13.49 -6.32 -16.31
C GLU A 225 14.56 -7.01 -15.45
N PRO A 226 15.28 -8.01 -16.00
CA PRO A 226 16.39 -8.64 -15.31
C PRO A 226 17.41 -7.59 -14.82
N GLY A 227 17.76 -7.64 -13.53
CA GLY A 227 18.71 -6.70 -12.92
C GLY A 227 18.11 -5.38 -12.39
N ARG A 228 16.80 -5.12 -12.55
CA ARG A 228 16.14 -3.99 -11.89
C ARG A 228 15.94 -4.32 -10.39
N GLY A 229 16.55 -3.53 -9.50
CA GLY A 229 16.51 -3.69 -8.03
C GLY A 229 17.44 -2.74 -7.32
#